data_AF-A0A7Y3ZDQ5-F1
#
_entry.id   AF-A0A7Y3ZDQ5-F1
#
_cell.length_a   1.000
_cell.length_b   1.000
_cell.length_c   1.000
_cell.angle_alpha   90.00
_cell.angle_beta   90.00
_cell.angle_gamma   90.00
#
_symmetry.space_group_name_H-M   'P 1'
#
loop_
_entity.id
_entity.type
_entity.pdbx_description
1 polymer ?
#
loop_
_entity_poly.entity_id
_entity_poly.type
_entity_poly.pdbx_seq_one_letter_code
_entity_poly.pdbx_strand_id
1 'polypeptide(L)'
;MEEDVQIGEMAHVIAKSASGPRGINGQVNDNSYENLILLCSIHHTIVDERPDEYPIESLLKMKNEHESWVASQLDQSKEYKADLESLKLLSRYMPLLQLRAMATELPRKVSLDFDITDIFENFLKDRPTAYPFWDRDLTSYWQSFLNDTYEISDWLGGNMIDGKLITHGQILRHMVEEPLDYYGINNYVHNQNYLVLNSRDLSSSDYDVVEHNVRRAASKFLGSHSNLIQYIRYNYRELGW
;
A
#
# COMPACT_ATOMS: atom_id res chain seq x y z
N MET A 1 42.95 1.66 -18.71
CA MET A 1 42.50 0.40 -18.11
C MET A 1 41.88 0.82 -16.80
N GLU A 2 40.56 0.72 -16.67
CA GLU A 2 39.93 0.86 -15.36
C GLU A 2 40.36 -0.34 -14.53
N GLU A 3 40.88 -0.10 -13.32
CA GLU A 3 41.16 -1.18 -12.37
C GLU A 3 39.83 -1.71 -11.83
N ASP A 4 39.65 -3.03 -11.86
CA ASP A 4 38.53 -3.70 -11.20
C ASP A 4 38.59 -3.39 -9.70
N VAL A 5 37.72 -2.51 -9.22
CA VAL A 5 37.60 -2.19 -7.80
C VAL A 5 36.84 -3.34 -7.12
N GLN A 6 37.53 -4.10 -6.27
CA GLN A 6 36.89 -5.12 -5.45
C GLN A 6 36.10 -4.47 -4.31
N ILE A 7 34.77 -4.47 -4.43
CA ILE A 7 33.85 -3.81 -3.48
C ILE A 7 33.48 -4.74 -2.30
N GLY A 8 33.72 -6.05 -2.43
CA GLY A 8 33.31 -7.06 -1.45
C GLY A 8 34.29 -8.22 -1.27
N GLU A 9 34.22 -8.84 -0.10
CA GLU A 9 35.06 -9.92 0.38
C GLU A 9 34.21 -10.99 1.08
N MET A 10 34.56 -12.26 0.88
CA MET A 10 33.97 -13.36 1.63
C MET A 10 34.64 -13.44 3.00
N ALA A 11 33.88 -13.16 4.04
CA ALA A 11 34.30 -13.23 5.43
C ALA A 11 33.79 -14.52 6.08
N HIS A 12 34.55 -15.05 7.03
CA HIS A 12 34.14 -16.18 7.84
C HIS A 12 33.30 -15.71 9.03
N VAL A 13 32.12 -16.30 9.22
CA VAL A 13 31.34 -16.07 10.43
C VAL A 13 32.03 -16.68 11.65
N ILE A 14 32.49 -17.93 11.52
CA ILE A 14 33.37 -18.62 12.47
C ILE A 14 34.77 -18.68 11.87
N ALA A 15 35.75 -18.07 12.55
CA ALA A 15 37.11 -17.95 12.03
C ALA A 15 37.76 -19.30 11.70
N LYS A 16 38.65 -19.28 10.71
CA LYS A 16 39.45 -20.45 10.28
C LYS A 16 40.30 -21.06 11.39
N SER A 17 40.68 -20.29 12.41
CA SER A 17 41.44 -20.78 13.56
C SER A 17 40.66 -20.59 14.86
N ALA A 18 40.89 -21.47 15.84
CA ALA A 18 40.24 -21.38 17.15
C ALA A 18 40.66 -20.13 17.95
N SER A 19 41.79 -19.52 17.61
CA SER A 19 42.27 -18.28 18.21
C SER A 19 41.83 -17.03 17.45
N GLY A 20 41.11 -17.18 16.33
CA GLY A 20 40.59 -16.07 15.52
C GLY A 20 39.26 -15.52 16.04
N PRO A 21 38.75 -14.43 15.43
CA PRO A 21 37.47 -13.84 15.78
C PRO A 21 36.34 -14.89 15.77
N ARG A 22 35.63 -15.04 16.89
CA ARG A 22 34.57 -16.06 17.07
C ARG A 22 35.02 -17.51 16.80
N GLY A 23 36.32 -17.81 16.90
CA GLY A 23 36.86 -19.14 16.63
C GLY A 23 36.34 -20.20 17.62
N ILE A 24 35.93 -21.36 17.10
CA ILE A 24 35.42 -22.48 17.91
C ILE A 24 36.33 -23.70 17.73
N ASN A 25 36.76 -24.30 18.84
CA ASN A 25 37.51 -25.55 18.83
C ASN A 25 36.69 -26.67 18.15
N GLY A 26 37.27 -27.30 17.13
CA GLY A 26 36.61 -28.37 16.35
C GLY A 26 35.81 -27.89 15.14
N GLN A 27 35.70 -26.57 14.90
CA GLN A 27 35.05 -25.98 13.71
C GLN A 27 36.02 -25.11 12.89
N VAL A 28 37.32 -25.41 12.99
CA VAL A 28 38.38 -24.70 12.26
C VAL A 28 38.38 -25.07 10.77
N ASN A 29 38.83 -24.14 9.93
CA ASN A 29 38.93 -24.29 8.47
C ASN A 29 37.61 -24.58 7.72
N ASP A 30 36.45 -24.27 8.30
CA ASP A 30 35.17 -24.40 7.59
C ASP A 30 35.01 -23.29 6.53
N ASN A 31 35.00 -23.67 5.25
CA ASN A 31 34.72 -22.79 4.11
C ASN A 31 33.38 -23.14 3.44
N SER A 32 32.47 -23.77 4.19
CA SER A 32 31.11 -24.03 3.74
C SER A 32 30.42 -22.72 3.35
N TYR A 33 29.46 -22.81 2.43
CA TYR A 33 28.64 -21.66 2.05
C TYR A 33 28.00 -21.08 3.31
N GLU A 34 27.50 -21.93 4.19
CA GLU A 34 26.83 -21.61 5.45
C GLU A 34 27.69 -20.74 6.38
N ASN A 35 29.01 -20.98 6.43
CA ASN A 35 29.95 -20.22 7.27
C ASN A 35 30.49 -18.93 6.62
N LEU A 36 30.18 -18.65 5.35
CA LEU A 36 30.66 -17.45 4.66
C LEU A 36 29.59 -16.36 4.60
N ILE A 37 29.99 -15.09 4.76
CA ILE A 37 29.15 -13.91 4.55
C ILE A 37 29.89 -12.91 3.66
N LEU A 38 29.19 -12.23 2.76
CA LEU A 38 29.78 -11.22 1.89
C LEU A 38 29.72 -9.84 2.57
N LEU A 39 30.88 -9.20 2.74
CA LEU A 39 31.01 -7.87 3.37
C LEU A 39 31.92 -6.99 2.52
N CYS A 40 31.79 -5.66 2.60
CA CYS A 40 32.86 -4.79 2.06
C CYS A 40 34.08 -4.83 2.99
N SER A 41 35.26 -4.47 2.49
CA SER A 41 36.52 -4.52 3.25
C SER A 41 36.45 -3.80 4.60
N ILE A 42 35.75 -2.65 4.66
CA ILE A 42 35.54 -1.88 5.90
C ILE A 42 34.71 -2.68 6.90
N HIS A 43 33.56 -3.23 6.49
CA HIS A 43 32.69 -3.97 7.40
C HIS A 43 33.28 -5.33 7.79
N HIS A 44 34.05 -5.97 6.92
CA HIS A 44 34.82 -7.16 7.26
C HIS A 44 35.79 -6.89 8.41
N THR A 45 36.55 -5.79 8.32
CA THR A 45 37.47 -5.37 9.41
C THR A 45 36.72 -5.10 10.71
N ILE A 46 35.59 -4.36 10.66
CA ILE A 46 34.80 -4.02 11.84
C ILE A 46 34.30 -5.26 12.58
N VAL A 47 33.74 -6.23 11.86
CA VAL A 47 33.17 -7.42 12.51
C VAL A 47 34.27 -8.29 13.12
N ASP A 48 35.45 -8.37 12.50
CA ASP A 48 36.58 -9.13 13.05
C ASP A 48 37.21 -8.48 14.28
N GLU A 49 37.28 -7.16 14.34
CA GLU A 49 37.80 -6.43 15.51
C GLU A 49 36.83 -6.42 16.69
N ARG A 50 35.53 -6.63 16.46
CA ARG A 50 34.48 -6.53 17.48
C ARG A 50 33.61 -7.79 17.59
N PRO A 51 34.19 -8.95 17.96
CA PRO A 51 33.45 -10.21 18.00
C PRO A 51 32.32 -10.26 19.03
N ASP A 52 32.40 -9.45 20.08
CA ASP A 52 31.34 -9.38 21.11
C ASP A 52 30.12 -8.55 20.65
N GLU A 53 30.33 -7.52 19.82
CA GLU A 53 29.25 -6.72 19.21
C GLU A 53 28.60 -7.46 18.02
N TYR A 54 29.38 -8.30 17.33
CA TYR A 54 28.95 -9.09 16.18
C TYR A 54 29.16 -10.59 16.43
N PRO A 55 28.36 -11.21 17.31
CA PRO A 55 28.44 -12.64 17.57
C PRO A 55 27.95 -13.45 16.36
N ILE A 56 28.26 -14.75 16.35
CA ILE A 56 27.92 -15.71 15.28
C ILE A 56 26.44 -15.60 14.88
N GLU A 57 25.55 -15.61 15.87
CA GLU A 57 24.10 -15.54 15.66
C GLU A 57 23.67 -14.27 14.94
N SER A 58 24.27 -13.13 15.25
CA SER A 58 23.98 -11.85 14.60
C SER A 58 24.45 -11.83 13.14
N LEU A 59 25.64 -12.36 12.85
CA LEU A 59 26.17 -12.46 11.48
C LEU A 59 25.34 -13.43 10.63
N LEU A 60 24.97 -14.60 11.17
CA LEU A 60 24.09 -15.54 10.48
C LEU A 60 22.70 -14.94 10.23
N LYS A 61 22.17 -14.18 11.19
CA LYS A 61 20.90 -13.47 11.00
C LYS A 61 21.01 -12.45 9.85
N MET A 62 22.04 -11.59 9.86
CA MET A 62 22.26 -10.61 8.79
C MET A 62 22.41 -11.26 7.42
N LYS A 63 23.17 -12.36 7.36
CA LYS A 63 23.31 -13.17 6.14
C LYS A 63 21.96 -13.69 5.65
N ASN A 64 21.22 -14.38 6.51
CA ASN A 64 19.94 -14.99 6.14
C ASN A 64 18.91 -13.93 5.71
N GLU A 65 18.86 -12.78 6.38
CA GLU A 65 18.01 -11.65 6.00
C GLU A 65 18.39 -11.10 4.63
N HIS A 66 19.69 -10.92 4.37
CA HIS A 66 20.17 -10.43 3.08
C HIS A 66 19.89 -11.43 1.95
N GLU A 67 20.17 -12.72 2.16
CA GLU A 67 19.94 -13.75 1.16
C GLU A 67 18.45 -13.95 0.87
N SER A 68 17.59 -13.91 1.89
CA SER A 68 16.14 -13.93 1.70
C SER A 68 15.65 -12.71 0.93
N TRP A 69 16.22 -11.54 1.22
CA TRP A 69 15.92 -10.33 0.45
C TRP A 69 16.37 -10.49 -1.01
N VAL A 70 17.62 -10.87 -1.29
CA VAL A 70 18.12 -11.08 -2.66
C VAL A 70 17.29 -12.13 -3.40
N ALA A 71 16.97 -13.26 -2.77
CA ALA A 71 16.13 -14.29 -3.37
C ALA A 71 14.74 -13.75 -3.74
N SER A 72 14.11 -12.95 -2.86
CA SER A 72 12.83 -12.31 -3.18
C SER A 72 12.95 -11.24 -4.28
N GLN A 73 14.11 -10.60 -4.47
CA GLN A 73 14.34 -9.66 -5.56
C GLN A 73 14.67 -10.35 -6.90
N LEU A 74 15.36 -11.49 -6.87
CA LEU A 74 15.75 -12.22 -8.08
C LEU A 74 14.60 -13.08 -8.64
N ASP A 75 13.62 -13.43 -7.81
CA ASP A 75 12.39 -14.10 -8.22
C ASP A 75 11.33 -13.09 -8.69
N GLN A 76 11.68 -12.22 -9.65
CA GLN A 76 10.67 -11.39 -10.35
C GLN A 76 9.84 -12.26 -11.29
N SER A 77 8.94 -13.02 -10.68
CA SER A 77 7.98 -13.91 -11.33
C SER A 77 7.15 -13.16 -12.37
N LYS A 78 6.55 -13.90 -13.32
CA LYS A 78 5.65 -13.29 -14.32
C LYS A 78 4.47 -12.60 -13.63
N GLU A 79 4.07 -13.17 -12.51
CA GLU A 79 3.04 -12.73 -11.58
C GLU A 79 3.39 -11.37 -10.98
N TYR A 80 4.59 -11.22 -10.38
CA TYR A 80 5.05 -9.93 -9.85
C TYR A 80 5.06 -8.84 -10.91
N LYS A 81 5.56 -9.15 -12.12
CA LYS A 81 5.59 -8.20 -13.24
C LYS A 81 4.18 -7.82 -13.69
N ALA A 82 3.24 -8.75 -13.71
CA ALA A 82 1.85 -8.47 -14.05
C ALA A 82 1.19 -7.52 -13.04
N ASP A 83 1.46 -7.73 -11.74
CA ASP A 83 0.97 -6.85 -10.67
C ASP A 83 1.61 -5.46 -10.75
N LEU A 84 2.93 -5.37 -10.94
CA LEU A 84 3.65 -4.12 -11.11
C LEU A 84 3.13 -3.31 -12.31
N GLU A 85 2.90 -3.94 -13.46
CA GLU A 85 2.34 -3.26 -14.64
C GLU A 85 0.91 -2.79 -14.42
N SER A 86 0.12 -3.53 -13.64
CA SER A 86 -1.22 -3.12 -13.22
C SER A 86 -1.17 -1.90 -12.31
N LEU A 87 -0.28 -1.91 -11.31
CA LEU A 87 -0.06 -0.79 -10.40
C LEU A 87 0.44 0.46 -11.13
N LYS A 88 1.34 0.34 -12.11
CA LYS A 88 1.79 1.47 -12.95
C LYS A 88 0.65 2.08 -13.74
N LEU A 89 -0.25 1.26 -14.27
CA LEU A 89 -1.37 1.77 -15.03
C LEU A 89 -2.37 2.49 -14.13
N LEU A 90 -2.67 1.89 -12.97
CA LEU A 90 -3.56 2.47 -11.97
C LEU A 90 -2.99 3.79 -11.42
N SER A 91 -1.71 3.83 -11.03
CA SER A 91 -1.07 5.05 -10.51
C SER A 91 -0.97 6.18 -11.54
N ARG A 92 -0.97 5.86 -12.84
CA ARG A 92 -0.97 6.86 -13.91
C ARG A 92 -2.28 7.63 -14.01
N TYR A 93 -3.41 6.99 -13.71
CA TYR A 93 -4.74 7.59 -13.87
C TYR A 93 -5.40 7.93 -12.53
N MET A 94 -5.00 7.26 -11.46
CA MET A 94 -5.52 7.46 -10.12
C MET A 94 -4.53 8.29 -9.29
N PRO A 95 -4.95 9.42 -8.68
CA PRO A 95 -4.08 10.28 -7.90
C PRO A 95 -3.81 9.70 -6.49
N LEU A 96 -3.29 8.47 -6.43
CA LEU A 96 -3.21 7.63 -5.23
C LEU A 96 -2.62 8.38 -4.03
N LEU A 97 -1.56 9.17 -4.21
CA LEU A 97 -0.96 9.92 -3.11
C LEU A 97 -1.81 11.10 -2.65
N GLN A 98 -2.47 11.79 -3.58
CA GLN A 98 -3.27 12.98 -3.29
C GLN A 98 -4.61 12.63 -2.63
N LEU A 99 -5.15 11.42 -2.85
CA LEU A 99 -6.41 10.99 -2.26
C LEU A 99 -6.44 11.13 -0.74
N ARG A 100 -5.31 10.87 -0.07
CA ARG A 100 -5.18 11.08 1.38
C ARG A 100 -5.50 12.52 1.76
N ALA A 101 -4.86 13.49 1.10
CA ALA A 101 -5.04 14.90 1.39
C ALA A 101 -6.49 15.32 1.12
N MET A 102 -7.07 14.88 0.00
CA MET A 102 -8.48 15.13 -0.35
C MET A 102 -9.44 14.58 0.72
N ALA A 103 -9.21 13.36 1.20
CA ALA A 103 -10.05 12.75 2.24
C ALA A 103 -9.98 13.48 3.59
N THR A 104 -8.90 14.21 3.89
CA THR A 104 -8.84 15.01 5.14
C THR A 104 -9.76 16.22 5.15
N GLU A 105 -10.27 16.64 3.98
CA GLU A 105 -11.24 17.74 3.89
C GLU A 105 -12.69 17.31 4.19
N LEU A 106 -12.93 15.99 4.21
CA LEU A 106 -14.21 15.42 4.61
C LEU A 106 -14.47 15.63 6.11
N PRO A 107 -15.74 15.84 6.51
CA PRO A 107 -16.95 15.76 5.69
C PRO A 107 -17.32 17.08 5.02
N ARG A 108 -16.55 18.16 5.20
CA ARG A 108 -16.97 19.49 4.75
C ARG A 108 -17.05 19.57 3.23
N LYS A 109 -16.02 19.07 2.56
CA LYS A 109 -15.91 19.05 1.10
C LYS A 109 -14.88 18.03 0.64
N VAL A 110 -14.88 17.72 -0.64
CA VAL A 110 -13.86 16.88 -1.28
C VAL A 110 -13.69 17.27 -2.75
N SER A 111 -12.47 17.12 -3.28
CA SER A 111 -12.19 17.34 -4.71
C SER A 111 -12.97 16.37 -5.58
N LEU A 112 -13.41 16.80 -6.76
CA LEU A 112 -13.99 15.89 -7.77
C LEU A 112 -12.99 14.83 -8.25
N ASP A 113 -11.68 15.11 -8.15
CA ASP A 113 -10.62 14.14 -8.47
C ASP A 113 -10.54 12.97 -7.47
N PHE A 114 -11.31 13.02 -6.36
CA PHE A 114 -11.39 11.91 -5.41
C PHE A 114 -12.24 10.75 -5.95
N ASP A 115 -13.12 11.01 -6.91
CA ASP A 115 -13.93 9.96 -7.52
C ASP A 115 -13.08 9.09 -8.45
N ILE A 116 -12.67 7.95 -7.91
CA ILE A 116 -11.77 6.99 -8.56
C ILE A 116 -12.45 5.65 -8.86
N THR A 117 -13.73 5.49 -8.49
CA THR A 117 -14.42 4.20 -8.64
C THR A 117 -14.56 3.83 -10.12
N ASP A 118 -14.92 4.80 -10.95
CA ASP A 118 -15.02 4.63 -12.40
C ASP A 118 -13.68 4.30 -13.05
N ILE A 119 -12.58 4.86 -12.52
CA ILE A 119 -11.23 4.58 -13.03
C ILE A 119 -10.90 3.10 -12.85
N PHE A 120 -11.15 2.57 -11.66
CA PHE A 120 -10.89 1.15 -11.38
C PHE A 120 -11.83 0.23 -12.17
N GLU A 121 -13.12 0.56 -12.26
CA GLU A 121 -14.07 -0.23 -13.07
C GLU A 121 -13.68 -0.28 -14.55
N ASN A 122 -13.28 0.85 -15.13
CA ASN A 122 -12.83 0.90 -16.51
C ASN A 122 -11.50 0.15 -16.71
N PHE A 123 -10.58 0.24 -15.75
CA PHE A 123 -9.37 -0.59 -15.74
C PHE A 123 -9.72 -2.10 -15.81
N LEU A 124 -10.72 -2.56 -15.05
CA LEU A 124 -11.17 -3.96 -15.10
C LEU A 124 -11.86 -4.34 -16.41
N LYS A 125 -12.61 -3.43 -17.03
CA LYS A 125 -13.20 -3.67 -18.35
C LYS A 125 -12.12 -3.87 -19.41
N ASP A 126 -11.06 -3.08 -19.37
CA ASP A 126 -9.94 -3.17 -20.30
C ASP A 126 -9.03 -4.38 -19.99
N ARG A 127 -8.88 -4.72 -18.71
CA ARG A 127 -7.99 -5.79 -18.23
C ARG A 127 -8.69 -6.69 -17.21
N PRO A 128 -9.63 -7.55 -17.64
CA PRO A 128 -10.45 -8.35 -16.73
C PRO A 128 -9.67 -9.37 -15.90
N THR A 129 -8.47 -9.75 -16.33
CA THR A 129 -7.59 -10.68 -15.60
C THR A 129 -6.54 -10.00 -14.73
N ALA A 130 -6.56 -8.66 -14.63
CA ALA A 130 -5.59 -7.91 -13.84
C ALA A 130 -5.99 -7.77 -12.36
N TYR A 131 -7.17 -8.25 -11.98
CA TYR A 131 -7.62 -8.30 -10.59
C TYR A 131 -8.45 -9.58 -10.35
N PRO A 132 -8.29 -10.28 -9.21
CA PRO A 132 -7.35 -10.00 -8.12
C PRO A 132 -5.89 -10.04 -8.57
N PHE A 133 -5.02 -9.32 -7.87
CA PHE A 133 -3.58 -9.37 -8.10
C PHE A 133 -3.04 -10.76 -7.75
N TRP A 134 -1.90 -11.14 -8.33
CA TRP A 134 -1.25 -12.40 -7.98
C TRP A 134 -0.75 -12.40 -6.54
N ASP A 135 -0.26 -11.26 -6.10
CA ASP A 135 0.03 -10.96 -4.71
C ASP A 135 -1.29 -10.84 -3.91
N ARG A 136 -1.48 -11.80 -3.01
CA ARG A 136 -2.69 -11.91 -2.19
C ARG A 136 -2.78 -10.81 -1.14
N ASP A 137 -1.64 -10.38 -0.61
CA ASP A 137 -1.61 -9.29 0.38
C ASP A 137 -1.92 -7.97 -0.31
N LEU A 138 -1.32 -7.72 -1.49
CA LEU A 138 -1.69 -6.57 -2.33
C LEU A 138 -3.20 -6.55 -2.63
N THR A 139 -3.76 -7.69 -3.02
CA THR A 139 -5.21 -7.84 -3.23
C THR A 139 -6.01 -7.47 -1.99
N SER A 140 -5.62 -7.97 -0.82
CA SER A 140 -6.30 -7.68 0.45
C SER A 140 -6.27 -6.19 0.78
N TYR A 141 -5.10 -5.54 0.69
CA TYR A 141 -4.97 -4.11 0.95
C TYR A 141 -5.74 -3.26 -0.08
N TRP A 142 -5.69 -3.64 -1.35
CA TRP A 142 -6.42 -2.94 -2.41
C TRP A 142 -7.93 -3.06 -2.24
N GLN A 143 -8.43 -4.26 -1.88
CA GLN A 143 -9.84 -4.48 -1.60
C GLN A 143 -10.32 -3.64 -0.41
N SER A 144 -9.55 -3.58 0.67
CA SER A 144 -9.89 -2.74 1.82
C SER A 144 -9.97 -1.27 1.43
N PHE A 145 -9.00 -0.79 0.65
CA PHE A 145 -8.97 0.57 0.13
C PHE A 145 -10.18 0.89 -0.77
N LEU A 146 -10.51 -0.02 -1.70
CA LEU A 146 -11.68 0.14 -2.57
C LEU A 146 -12.99 0.14 -1.79
N ASN A 147 -13.16 -0.78 -0.84
CA ASN A 147 -14.37 -0.84 -0.02
C ASN A 147 -14.62 0.46 0.74
N ASP A 148 -13.57 1.05 1.33
CA ASP A 148 -13.69 2.35 2.00
C ASP A 148 -13.95 3.50 1.01
N THR A 149 -13.40 3.41 -0.21
CA THR A 149 -13.68 4.37 -1.29
C THR A 149 -15.15 4.31 -1.72
N TYR A 150 -15.69 3.10 -1.93
CA TYR A 150 -17.11 2.89 -2.26
C TYR A 150 -18.02 3.36 -1.11
N GLU A 151 -17.67 3.10 0.15
CA GLU A 151 -18.43 3.62 1.31
C GLU A 151 -18.49 5.15 1.27
N ILE A 152 -17.37 5.83 0.96
CA ILE A 152 -17.37 7.29 0.79
C ILE A 152 -18.24 7.71 -0.41
N SER A 153 -18.09 7.06 -1.57
CA SER A 153 -18.85 7.38 -2.79
C SER A 153 -20.36 7.27 -2.58
N ASP A 154 -20.83 6.24 -1.86
CA ASP A 154 -22.23 6.06 -1.48
C ASP A 154 -22.77 7.26 -0.67
N TRP A 155 -21.96 7.81 0.24
CA TRP A 155 -22.34 9.00 1.00
C TRP A 155 -22.26 10.28 0.17
N LEU A 156 -21.29 10.42 -0.72
CA LEU A 156 -21.12 11.61 -1.55
C LEU A 156 -22.22 11.75 -2.60
N GLY A 157 -22.57 10.65 -3.28
CA GLY A 157 -23.58 10.62 -4.34
C GLY A 157 -24.99 10.22 -3.88
N GLY A 158 -25.16 9.91 -2.59
CA GLY A 158 -26.43 9.50 -2.01
C GLY A 158 -27.25 10.65 -1.43
N ASN A 159 -28.46 10.30 -1.01
CA ASN A 159 -29.46 11.22 -0.47
C ASN A 159 -29.91 10.80 0.92
N MET A 160 -30.34 11.76 1.73
CA MET A 160 -30.99 11.52 3.01
C MET A 160 -32.51 11.63 2.91
N ILE A 161 -33.18 10.69 3.60
CA ILE A 161 -34.61 10.72 3.90
C ILE A 161 -34.81 10.24 5.33
N ASP A 162 -35.29 11.11 6.22
CA ASP A 162 -35.68 10.78 7.60
C ASP A 162 -34.62 9.92 8.34
N GLY A 163 -33.36 10.34 8.29
CA GLY A 163 -32.23 9.68 8.94
C GLY A 163 -31.67 8.46 8.22
N LYS A 164 -32.13 8.16 7.00
CA LYS A 164 -31.65 7.02 6.19
C LYS A 164 -30.94 7.49 4.92
N LEU A 165 -29.81 6.85 4.65
CA LEU A 165 -29.10 6.97 3.38
C LEU A 165 -29.80 6.16 2.29
N ILE A 166 -30.07 6.80 1.15
CA ILE A 166 -30.39 6.18 -0.12
C ILE A 166 -29.19 6.38 -1.05
N THR A 167 -28.48 5.31 -1.39
CA THR A 167 -27.26 5.40 -2.20
C THR A 167 -27.57 5.73 -3.65
N HIS A 168 -26.59 6.27 -4.39
CA HIS A 168 -26.74 6.55 -5.81
C HIS A 168 -27.21 5.32 -6.62
N GLY A 169 -26.66 4.14 -6.32
CA GLY A 169 -27.09 2.89 -6.95
C GLY A 169 -28.51 2.44 -6.58
N GLN A 170 -29.05 2.83 -5.43
CA GLN A 170 -30.48 2.64 -5.12
C GLN A 170 -31.32 3.65 -5.91
N ILE A 171 -30.92 4.92 -5.93
CA ILE A 171 -31.62 5.97 -6.69
C ILE A 171 -31.75 5.57 -8.17
N LEU A 172 -30.65 5.19 -8.83
CA LEU A 172 -30.66 4.79 -10.24
C LEU A 172 -31.59 3.59 -10.53
N ARG A 173 -31.71 2.65 -9.59
CA ARG A 173 -32.63 1.51 -9.73
C ARG A 173 -34.09 1.94 -9.61
N HIS A 174 -34.38 2.90 -8.74
CA HIS A 174 -35.73 3.38 -8.48
C HIS A 174 -36.20 4.47 -9.46
N MET A 175 -35.29 5.17 -10.16
CA MET A 175 -35.59 6.23 -11.15
C MET A 175 -36.53 5.80 -12.29
N VAL A 176 -36.69 4.50 -12.53
CA VAL A 176 -37.59 3.96 -13.56
C VAL A 176 -39.01 3.73 -13.03
N GLU A 177 -39.18 3.66 -11.71
CA GLU A 177 -40.38 3.11 -11.06
C GLU A 177 -41.12 4.11 -10.15
N GLU A 178 -40.44 5.15 -9.61
CA GLU A 178 -40.98 6.01 -8.54
C GLU A 178 -40.82 7.54 -8.79
N PRO A 179 -41.66 8.40 -8.17
CA PRO A 179 -41.60 9.87 -8.28
C PRO A 179 -40.31 10.53 -7.74
N LEU A 180 -39.98 11.73 -8.22
CA LEU A 180 -38.75 12.48 -7.89
C LEU A 180 -38.60 12.86 -6.42
N ASP A 181 -39.72 13.11 -5.75
CA ASP A 181 -39.85 13.46 -4.34
C ASP A 181 -39.53 12.29 -3.39
N TYR A 182 -39.47 11.07 -3.92
CA TYR A 182 -39.07 9.88 -3.17
C TYR A 182 -37.56 9.76 -2.96
N TYR A 183 -36.74 10.54 -3.67
CA TYR A 183 -35.29 10.37 -3.64
C TYR A 183 -34.58 11.12 -2.51
N GLY A 184 -35.26 12.00 -1.77
CA GLY A 184 -34.66 12.73 -0.66
C GLY A 184 -33.73 13.87 -1.07
N ILE A 185 -32.94 14.36 -0.12
CA ILE A 185 -32.02 15.49 -0.30
C ILE A 185 -30.60 14.98 -0.52
N ASN A 186 -29.95 15.43 -1.60
CA ASN A 186 -28.55 15.08 -1.86
C ASN A 186 -27.66 15.47 -0.68
N ASN A 187 -26.78 14.56 -0.28
CA ASN A 187 -25.85 14.77 0.83
C ASN A 187 -24.81 15.84 0.48
N TYR A 188 -24.32 15.83 -0.76
CA TYR A 188 -23.35 16.79 -1.27
C TYR A 188 -23.86 17.46 -2.55
N VAL A 189 -23.42 18.70 -2.76
CA VAL A 189 -23.72 19.49 -3.95
C VAL A 189 -22.44 19.95 -4.63
N HIS A 190 -22.49 20.07 -5.96
CA HIS A 190 -21.36 20.59 -6.73
C HIS A 190 -21.11 22.07 -6.43
N ASN A 191 -19.84 22.41 -6.21
CA ASN A 191 -19.34 23.77 -6.15
C ASN A 191 -17.96 23.83 -6.82
N GLN A 192 -17.94 24.32 -8.07
CA GLN A 192 -16.74 24.31 -8.91
C GLN A 192 -16.14 22.90 -9.00
N ASN A 193 -14.89 22.74 -8.56
CA ASN A 193 -14.16 21.47 -8.59
C ASN A 193 -14.32 20.64 -7.31
N TYR A 194 -15.32 20.95 -6.48
CA TYR A 194 -15.56 20.26 -5.21
C TYR A 194 -17.00 19.77 -5.12
N LEU A 195 -17.18 18.68 -4.37
CA LEU A 195 -18.43 18.36 -3.71
C LEU A 195 -18.40 18.98 -2.31
N VAL A 196 -19.48 19.65 -1.91
CA VAL A 196 -19.61 20.32 -0.60
C VAL A 196 -20.85 19.79 0.10
N LEU A 197 -20.72 19.48 1.39
CA LEU A 197 -21.82 18.99 2.23
C LEU A 197 -23.01 19.95 2.15
N ASN A 198 -24.19 19.43 1.88
CA ASN A 198 -25.41 20.20 1.66
C ASN A 198 -26.02 20.70 2.98
N SER A 199 -25.29 21.54 3.70
CA SER A 199 -25.73 22.11 4.98
C SER A 199 -26.93 23.05 4.88
N ARG A 200 -27.32 23.45 3.67
CA ARG A 200 -28.44 24.35 3.43
C ARG A 200 -29.78 23.63 3.39
N ASP A 201 -29.82 22.47 2.73
CA ASP A 201 -31.09 21.79 2.46
C ASP A 201 -31.31 20.55 3.34
N LEU A 202 -30.24 19.98 3.92
CA LEU A 202 -30.39 18.88 4.89
C LEU A 202 -31.05 19.36 6.17
N SER A 203 -31.94 18.53 6.72
CA SER A 203 -32.46 18.72 8.08
C SER A 203 -31.31 18.62 9.09
N SER A 204 -31.44 19.22 10.28
CA SER A 204 -30.39 19.13 11.31
C SER A 204 -30.08 17.68 11.70
N SER A 205 -31.09 16.82 11.77
CA SER A 205 -30.89 15.38 12.05
C SER A 205 -30.18 14.64 10.92
N ASP A 206 -30.55 14.91 9.67
CA ASP A 206 -29.90 14.27 8.51
C ASP A 206 -28.47 14.75 8.35
N TYR A 207 -28.23 16.05 8.56
CA TYR A 207 -26.90 16.64 8.57
C TYR A 207 -25.98 15.94 9.58
N ASP A 208 -26.45 15.75 10.82
CA ASP A 208 -25.66 15.07 11.86
C ASP A 208 -25.34 13.61 11.48
N VAL A 209 -26.29 12.91 10.84
CA VAL A 209 -26.10 11.53 10.34
C VAL A 209 -25.03 11.48 9.25
N VAL A 210 -25.12 12.36 8.25
CA VAL A 210 -24.14 12.43 7.15
C VAL A 210 -22.78 12.82 7.69
N GLU A 211 -22.71 13.86 8.54
CA GLU A 211 -21.46 14.35 9.11
C GLU A 211 -20.76 13.25 9.91
N HIS A 212 -21.48 12.55 10.79
CA HIS A 212 -20.94 11.47 11.61
C HIS A 212 -20.41 10.32 10.74
N ASN A 213 -21.21 9.84 9.79
CA ASN A 213 -20.85 8.66 9.00
C ASN A 213 -19.74 8.95 7.99
N VAL A 214 -19.72 10.13 7.38
CA VAL A 214 -18.64 10.49 6.45
C VAL A 214 -17.33 10.68 7.21
N ARG A 215 -17.33 11.28 8.42
CA ARG A 215 -16.12 11.32 9.27
C ARG A 215 -15.59 9.92 9.58
N ARG A 216 -16.49 8.99 9.90
CA ARG A 216 -16.14 7.59 10.17
C ARG A 216 -15.56 6.90 8.93
N ALA A 217 -16.21 7.05 7.76
CA ALA A 217 -15.75 6.47 6.50
C ALA A 217 -14.39 7.05 6.08
N ALA A 218 -14.21 8.37 6.17
CA ALA A 218 -12.93 9.03 5.92
C ALA A 218 -11.82 8.51 6.85
N SER A 219 -12.11 8.28 8.13
CA SER A 219 -11.12 7.71 9.06
C SER A 219 -10.69 6.30 8.67
N LYS A 220 -11.61 5.44 8.20
CA LYS A 220 -11.26 4.10 7.71
C LYS A 220 -10.42 4.18 6.44
N PHE A 221 -10.87 4.98 5.48
CA PHE A 221 -10.17 5.24 4.23
C PHE A 221 -8.73 5.69 4.46
N LEU A 222 -8.50 6.63 5.38
CA LEU A 222 -7.14 7.10 5.71
C LEU A 222 -6.25 5.96 6.23
N GLY A 223 -6.82 4.99 6.95
CA GLY A 223 -6.13 3.79 7.42
C GLY A 223 -5.83 2.81 6.29
N SER A 224 -6.83 2.39 5.53
CA SER A 224 -6.66 1.45 4.41
C SER A 224 -5.76 2.01 3.30
N HIS A 225 -5.90 3.30 2.99
CA HIS A 225 -4.99 4.03 2.11
C HIS A 225 -3.54 3.96 2.59
N SER A 226 -3.29 4.26 3.87
CA SER A 226 -1.93 4.23 4.42
C SER A 226 -1.31 2.84 4.33
N ASN A 227 -2.10 1.81 4.68
CA ASN A 227 -1.66 0.41 4.62
C ASN A 227 -1.33 0.00 3.17
N LEU A 228 -2.20 0.35 2.21
CA LEU A 228 -1.97 0.06 0.80
C LEU A 228 -0.70 0.75 0.28
N ILE A 229 -0.57 2.06 0.50
CA ILE A 229 0.60 2.82 0.05
C ILE A 229 1.87 2.28 0.70
N GLN A 230 1.84 1.99 2.00
CA GLN A 230 2.98 1.40 2.70
C GLN A 230 3.36 0.05 2.08
N TYR A 231 2.39 -0.83 1.84
CA TYR A 231 2.63 -2.13 1.24
C TYR A 231 3.25 -2.00 -0.16
N ILE A 232 2.66 -1.18 -1.04
CA ILE A 232 3.19 -0.95 -2.38
C ILE A 232 4.62 -0.37 -2.30
N ARG A 233 4.89 0.58 -1.39
CA ARG A 233 6.23 1.19 -1.24
C ARG A 233 7.30 0.17 -0.89
N TYR A 234 6.99 -0.80 -0.03
CA TYR A 234 7.98 -1.79 0.40
C TYR A 234 8.19 -2.91 -0.61
N ASN A 235 7.13 -3.33 -1.29
CA ASN A 235 7.12 -4.53 -2.15
C ASN A 235 7.22 -4.23 -3.65
N TYR A 236 6.85 -3.03 -4.12
CA TYR A 236 6.86 -2.61 -5.53
C TYR A 236 7.64 -1.31 -5.73
N ARG A 237 8.95 -1.36 -5.49
CA ARG A 237 9.82 -0.17 -5.44
C ARG A 237 10.01 0.49 -6.82
N GLU A 238 9.84 -0.30 -7.87
CA GLU A 238 9.95 0.09 -9.28
C GLU A 238 8.76 0.94 -9.76
N LEU A 239 7.72 1.10 -8.93
CA LEU A 239 6.57 1.94 -9.27
C LEU A 239 6.97 3.41 -9.44
N GLY A 240 8.01 3.88 -8.74
CA GLY A 240 8.50 5.26 -8.81
C GLY A 240 7.46 6.26 -8.31
N TRP A 241 7.52 6.58 -7.01
CA TRP A 241 6.60 7.49 -6.33
C TRP A 241 6.85 8.97 -6.65
#